data_AF-A0A938RCX8-F1
#
_entry.id   AF-A0A938RCX8-F1
#
_cell.length_a   1.000
_cell.length_b   1.000
_cell.length_c   1.000
_cell.angle_alpha   90.00
_cell.angle_beta   90.00
_cell.angle_gamma   90.00
#
_symmetry.space_group_name_H-M   'P 1'
#
loop_
_entity.id
_entity.type
_entity.pdbx_description
1 polymer ?
#
loop_
_entity_poly.entity_id
_entity_poly.type
_entity_poly.pdbx_seq_one_letter_code
_entity_poly.pdbx_strand_id
1 'polypeptide(L)'
;MMYGVLSSGSRWLNCLSGAFSELVDNYSTAEEFLRQPDRGAIACAAPSATGLPSHHKALGTQMYEGLFNRNITAAGALLTAAKIAAYQQTNSRDLLETFIFFGDPALELNVSSPEPECETDNECADDDLFCTGDPQCMNGVCGQTGNPCSGDAPVCDEALDRCVECMNDTDCGYAYTCDNNICTAQCTLFIKYKSPVSAKLKKGQEAQPSYFRRRGF
;
A
#
# COMPACT_ATOMS: atom_id res chain seq x y z
N MET A 1 12.70 30.68 -17.63
CA MET A 1 11.86 29.86 -16.72
C MET A 1 10.75 29.26 -17.56
N MET A 2 10.91 27.99 -17.94
CA MET A 2 9.94 27.29 -18.78
C MET A 2 9.22 26.29 -17.87
N TYR A 3 8.05 26.69 -17.38
CA TYR A 3 7.15 25.80 -16.65
C TYR A 3 6.50 24.85 -17.67
N GLY A 4 7.06 23.65 -17.79
CA GLY A 4 6.50 22.56 -18.56
C GLY A 4 5.55 21.75 -17.67
N VAL A 5 4.25 21.87 -17.95
CA VAL A 5 3.17 21.12 -17.32
C VAL A 5 3.46 19.61 -17.43
N LEU A 6 3.72 18.97 -16.28
CA LEU A 6 3.82 17.52 -16.09
C LEU A 6 2.43 16.87 -16.02
N SER A 7 1.52 17.24 -16.93
CA SER A 7 0.26 16.52 -17.10
C SER A 7 0.35 15.64 -18.33
N SER A 8 0.19 14.33 -18.12
CA SER A 8 -0.10 13.28 -19.10
C SER A 8 0.94 13.00 -20.20
N GLY A 9 1.74 11.95 -19.96
CA GLY A 9 2.34 11.13 -21.01
C GLY A 9 3.78 11.48 -21.35
N SER A 10 4.67 10.56 -21.02
CA SER A 10 6.10 10.55 -21.34
C SER A 10 6.37 10.68 -22.85
N ARG A 11 6.54 11.92 -23.33
CA ARG A 11 6.96 12.24 -24.72
C ARG A 11 8.44 12.04 -25.01
N TRP A 12 9.24 11.63 -24.01
CA TRP A 12 10.71 11.47 -24.12
C TRP A 12 11.16 10.03 -24.43
N LEU A 13 10.25 9.06 -24.48
CA LEU A 13 10.57 7.64 -24.67
C LEU A 13 10.16 7.15 -26.06
N ASN A 14 10.84 7.66 -27.08
CA ASN A 14 10.69 7.27 -28.49
C ASN A 14 11.82 6.32 -28.93
N CYS A 15 11.79 5.83 -30.17
CA CYS A 15 12.84 4.97 -30.71
C CYS A 15 14.03 5.78 -31.25
N LEU A 16 15.24 5.20 -31.20
CA LEU A 16 16.44 5.70 -31.89
C LEU A 16 16.91 7.12 -31.50
N SER A 17 16.35 7.75 -30.47
CA SER A 17 16.75 9.10 -30.08
C SER A 17 18.16 9.20 -29.50
N GLY A 18 18.77 8.07 -29.12
CA GLY A 18 20.15 7.95 -28.66
C GLY A 18 21.03 7.10 -29.59
N ALA A 19 20.73 7.03 -30.88
CA ALA A 19 21.53 6.29 -31.86
C ALA A 19 22.85 7.02 -32.22
N PHE A 20 23.73 7.23 -31.22
CA PHE A 20 24.97 8.00 -31.34
C PHE A 20 26.04 7.40 -32.28
N SER A 21 25.89 6.12 -32.63
CA SER A 21 26.78 5.42 -33.55
C SER A 21 26.29 5.43 -35.00
N GLU A 22 25.14 6.06 -35.27
CA GLU A 22 24.60 6.15 -36.62
C GLU A 22 25.42 7.13 -37.46
N LEU A 23 25.82 6.72 -38.67
CA LEU A 23 26.75 7.47 -39.52
C LEU A 23 26.05 8.40 -40.51
N VAL A 24 24.72 8.31 -40.62
CA VAL A 24 23.92 9.05 -41.60
C VAL A 24 23.58 10.45 -41.07
N ASP A 25 23.31 10.57 -39.77
CA ASP A 25 23.09 11.82 -39.08
C ASP A 25 24.34 12.21 -38.29
N ASN A 26 24.68 13.51 -38.24
CA ASN A 26 25.88 13.95 -37.52
C ASN A 26 25.80 13.69 -36.01
N TYR A 27 24.61 13.84 -35.42
CA TYR A 27 24.34 13.67 -33.99
C TYR A 27 22.91 13.18 -33.77
N SER A 28 22.73 12.25 -32.85
CA SER A 28 21.41 11.83 -32.36
C SER A 28 20.70 12.95 -31.60
N THR A 29 19.38 12.84 -31.42
CA THR A 29 18.60 13.84 -30.68
C THR A 29 19.12 14.04 -29.25
N ALA A 30 19.55 12.95 -28.58
CA ALA A 30 20.15 13.01 -27.26
C ALA A 30 21.47 13.79 -27.26
N GLU A 31 22.34 13.56 -28.25
CA GLU A 31 23.60 14.30 -28.38
C GLU A 31 23.36 15.78 -28.67
N GLU A 32 22.43 16.12 -29.56
CA GLU A 32 22.07 17.50 -29.84
C GLU A 32 21.65 18.24 -28.57
N PHE A 33 20.81 17.64 -27.72
CA PHE A 33 20.41 18.28 -26.47
C PHE A 33 21.57 18.58 -25.52
N LEU A 34 22.61 17.75 -25.48
CA LEU A 34 23.77 17.98 -24.64
C LEU A 34 24.79 18.95 -25.24
N ARG A 35 24.81 19.08 -26.57
CA ARG A 35 25.82 19.88 -27.28
C ARG A 35 25.45 21.35 -27.43
N GLN A 36 24.18 21.72 -27.27
CA GLN A 36 23.77 23.11 -27.45
C GLN A 36 24.41 24.01 -26.38
N PRO A 37 25.08 25.12 -26.76
CA PRO A 37 25.64 26.05 -25.79
C PRO A 37 24.52 26.83 -25.09
N ASP A 38 24.62 26.93 -23.77
CA ASP A 38 23.73 27.69 -22.87
C ASP A 38 22.24 27.27 -22.91
N ARG A 39 21.92 26.10 -23.48
CA ARG A 39 20.55 25.57 -23.58
C ARG A 39 20.57 24.05 -23.79
N GLY A 40 19.39 23.45 -23.81
CA GLY A 40 19.25 22.01 -24.03
C GLY A 40 19.07 21.25 -22.73
N ALA A 41 19.69 20.07 -22.63
CA ALA A 41 19.58 19.20 -21.47
C ALA A 41 20.93 19.00 -20.79
N ILE A 42 20.92 18.93 -19.46
CA ILE A 42 22.10 18.60 -18.64
C ILE A 42 22.44 17.11 -18.67
N ALA A 43 21.46 16.26 -19.00
CA ALA A 43 21.59 14.83 -19.23
C ALA A 43 20.39 14.32 -20.04
N CYS A 44 20.54 13.17 -20.69
CA CYS A 44 19.46 12.50 -21.41
C CYS A 44 19.53 10.97 -21.24
N ALA A 45 18.39 10.31 -21.03
CA ALA A 45 18.29 8.86 -21.11
C ALA A 45 17.53 8.49 -22.39
N ALA A 46 18.22 7.92 -23.37
CA ALA A 46 17.66 7.69 -24.70
C ALA A 46 18.06 6.33 -25.28
N PRO A 47 17.16 5.66 -26.02
CA PRO A 47 17.47 4.37 -26.64
C PRO A 47 18.27 4.51 -27.94
N SER A 48 19.28 3.66 -28.11
CA SER A 48 20.08 3.53 -29.35
C SER A 48 19.41 2.70 -30.45
N ALA A 49 18.29 2.05 -30.17
CA ALA A 49 17.57 1.15 -31.07
C ALA A 49 16.05 1.32 -30.93
N THR A 50 15.30 0.54 -31.70
CA THR A 50 13.85 0.45 -31.57
C THR A 50 13.44 -0.35 -30.35
N GLY A 51 12.38 0.08 -29.67
CA GLY A 51 11.83 -0.63 -28.52
C GLY A 51 10.31 -0.65 -28.52
N LEU A 52 9.74 -1.53 -27.70
CA LEU A 52 8.30 -1.61 -27.50
C LEU A 52 7.82 -0.44 -26.62
N PRO A 53 6.69 0.22 -26.97
CA PRO A 53 6.12 1.29 -26.15
C PRO A 53 5.81 0.86 -24.71
N SER A 54 5.43 -0.40 -24.49
CA SER A 54 5.20 -0.96 -23.15
C SER A 54 6.47 -1.00 -22.30
N HIS A 55 7.62 -1.35 -22.91
CA HIS A 55 8.91 -1.41 -22.22
C HIS A 55 9.42 -0.01 -21.89
N HIS A 56 9.28 0.91 -22.84
CA HIS A 56 9.55 2.32 -22.65
C HIS A 56 8.73 2.87 -21.47
N LYS A 57 7.41 2.65 -21.49
CA LYS A 57 6.52 3.04 -20.40
C LYS A 57 6.97 2.48 -19.06
N ALA A 58 7.30 1.18 -19.00
CA ALA A 58 7.79 0.55 -17.77
C ALA A 58 9.06 1.23 -17.23
N LEU A 59 10.04 1.51 -18.09
CA LEU A 59 11.25 2.24 -17.68
C LEU A 59 10.92 3.65 -17.16
N GLY A 60 10.09 4.41 -17.90
CA GLY A 60 9.68 5.76 -17.52
C GLY A 60 8.98 5.81 -16.16
N THR A 61 8.08 4.86 -15.91
CA THR A 61 7.45 4.69 -14.60
C THR A 61 8.49 4.44 -13.52
N GLN A 62 9.45 3.54 -13.75
CA GLN A 62 10.46 3.24 -12.73
C GLN A 62 11.46 4.39 -12.49
N MET A 63 11.73 5.22 -13.50
CA MET A 63 12.49 6.46 -13.32
C MET A 63 11.70 7.49 -12.49
N TYR A 64 10.40 7.64 -12.74
CA TYR A 64 9.55 8.52 -11.92
C TYR A 64 9.50 8.06 -10.47
N GLU A 65 9.23 6.77 -10.24
CA GLU A 65 9.23 6.13 -8.91
C GLU A 65 10.59 6.26 -8.20
N GLY A 66 11.69 6.08 -8.95
CA GLY A 66 13.03 6.27 -8.42
C GLY A 66 13.28 7.69 -7.93
N LEU A 67 12.85 8.68 -8.71
CA LEU A 67 13.14 10.08 -8.45
C LEU A 67 12.27 10.64 -7.33
N PHE A 68 10.95 10.43 -7.40
CA PHE A 68 10.00 11.10 -6.52
C PHE A 68 9.61 10.30 -5.28
N ASN A 69 9.60 8.96 -5.36
CA ASN A 69 9.14 8.11 -4.25
C ASN A 69 10.30 7.46 -3.49
N ARG A 70 11.44 7.22 -4.16
CA ARG A 70 12.64 6.64 -3.55
C ARG A 70 13.78 7.63 -3.35
N ASN A 71 13.58 8.88 -3.75
CA ASN A 71 14.55 9.98 -3.60
C ASN A 71 15.95 9.65 -4.17
N ILE A 72 16.01 8.98 -5.33
CA ILE A 72 17.25 8.68 -6.04
C ILE A 72 17.58 9.87 -6.95
N THR A 73 18.43 10.78 -6.48
CA THR A 73 18.77 12.03 -7.17
C THR A 73 19.94 11.92 -8.14
N ALA A 74 20.86 10.97 -7.93
CA ALA A 74 21.97 10.73 -8.84
C ALA A 74 21.45 10.17 -10.18
N ALA A 75 21.57 10.94 -11.26
CA ALA A 75 20.90 10.67 -12.54
C ALA A 75 21.32 9.32 -13.17
N GLY A 76 22.60 8.96 -13.11
CA GLY A 76 23.07 7.66 -13.60
C GLY A 76 22.58 6.49 -12.73
N ALA A 77 22.54 6.68 -11.41
CA ALA A 77 21.99 5.69 -10.48
C ALA A 77 20.49 5.51 -10.69
N LEU A 78 19.76 6.60 -10.95
CA LEU A 78 18.34 6.59 -11.26
C LEU A 78 18.02 5.73 -12.48
N LEU A 79 18.73 5.96 -13.60
CA LEU A 79 18.53 5.14 -14.81
C LEU A 79 18.86 3.66 -14.55
N THR A 80 19.93 3.39 -13.80
CA THR A 80 20.36 2.02 -13.48
C THR A 80 19.32 1.31 -12.61
N ALA A 81 18.84 1.96 -11.55
CA ALA A 81 17.79 1.43 -10.69
C ALA A 81 16.47 1.22 -11.46
N ALA A 82 16.11 2.15 -12.34
CA ALA A 82 14.93 2.05 -13.17
C ALA A 82 15.01 0.88 -14.16
N LYS A 83 16.17 0.68 -14.81
CA LYS A 83 16.42 -0.47 -15.68
C LYS A 83 16.24 -1.80 -14.96
N ILE A 84 16.82 -1.94 -13.76
CA ILE A 84 16.71 -3.14 -12.94
C ILE A 84 15.23 -3.42 -12.62
N ALA A 85 14.51 -2.42 -12.13
CA ALA A 85 13.11 -2.58 -11.75
C ALA A 85 12.18 -2.86 -12.94
N ALA A 86 12.40 -2.19 -14.08
CA ALA A 86 11.62 -2.39 -15.30
C ALA A 86 11.91 -3.75 -15.96
N TYR A 87 13.13 -4.28 -15.84
CA TYR A 87 13.46 -5.63 -16.30
C TYR A 87 12.70 -6.70 -15.53
N GLN A 88 12.48 -6.53 -14.22
CA GLN A 88 11.68 -7.48 -13.44
C GLN A 88 10.21 -7.55 -13.90
N GLN A 89 9.70 -6.50 -14.55
CA GLN A 89 8.32 -6.44 -15.06
C GLN A 89 8.20 -6.93 -16.50
N THR A 90 9.17 -6.59 -17.34
CA THR A 90 9.10 -6.84 -18.79
C THR A 90 9.88 -8.07 -19.24
N ASN A 91 10.86 -8.52 -18.44
CA ASN A 91 11.82 -9.57 -18.77
C ASN A 91 12.51 -9.37 -20.14
N SER A 92 12.70 -8.10 -20.54
CA SER A 92 13.24 -7.74 -21.85
C SER A 92 14.67 -7.23 -21.74
N ARG A 93 15.60 -7.95 -22.38
CA ARG A 93 17.01 -7.53 -22.47
C ARG A 93 17.20 -6.28 -23.30
N ASP A 94 16.37 -6.07 -24.32
CA ASP A 94 16.41 -4.89 -25.18
C ASP A 94 16.32 -3.61 -24.35
N LEU A 95 15.50 -3.57 -23.29
CA LEU A 95 15.40 -2.41 -22.41
C LEU A 95 16.72 -2.11 -21.68
N LEU A 96 17.45 -3.14 -21.26
CA LEU A 96 18.72 -2.99 -20.55
C LEU A 96 19.85 -2.52 -21.48
N GLU A 97 19.89 -3.08 -22.68
CA GLU A 97 20.97 -2.89 -23.65
C GLU A 97 20.79 -1.61 -24.47
N THR A 98 19.55 -1.20 -24.71
CA THR A 98 19.26 -0.11 -25.65
C THR A 98 19.28 1.27 -25.01
N PHE A 99 18.81 1.42 -23.76
CA PHE A 99 18.75 2.72 -23.11
C PHE A 99 20.14 3.18 -22.64
N ILE A 100 20.59 4.34 -23.10
CA ILE A 100 21.91 4.87 -22.80
C ILE A 100 21.76 6.19 -22.05
N PHE A 101 22.65 6.40 -21.08
CA PHE A 101 22.76 7.68 -20.37
C PHE A 101 23.76 8.58 -21.10
N PHE A 102 23.31 9.78 -21.47
CA PHE A 102 24.10 10.84 -22.06
C PHE A 102 24.31 11.93 -21.02
N GLY A 103 25.57 12.27 -20.73
CA GLY A 103 25.95 13.30 -19.76
C GLY A 103 26.84 12.74 -18.65
N ASP A 104 26.92 13.46 -17.53
CA ASP A 104 27.66 13.01 -16.36
C ASP A 104 26.78 12.06 -15.51
N PRO A 105 27.12 10.76 -15.38
CA PRO A 105 26.35 9.83 -14.56
C PRO A 105 26.35 10.19 -13.07
N ALA A 106 27.31 11.00 -12.60
CA ALA A 106 27.38 11.51 -11.23
C ALA A 106 26.57 12.81 -11.02
N LEU A 107 25.83 13.27 -12.03
CA LEU A 107 24.95 14.43 -11.92
C LEU A 107 23.88 14.19 -10.84
N GLU A 108 23.85 15.07 -9.84
CA GLU A 108 22.78 15.13 -8.85
C GLU A 108 21.64 16.03 -9.37
N LEU A 109 20.45 15.47 -9.51
CA LEU A 109 19.28 16.19 -9.94
C LEU A 109 18.74 17.04 -8.79
N ASN A 110 18.61 18.35 -9.02
CA ASN A 110 17.95 19.25 -8.07
C ASN A 110 16.43 19.18 -8.26
N VAL A 111 15.80 18.20 -7.63
CA VAL A 111 14.36 17.99 -7.69
C VAL A 111 13.75 18.43 -6.37
N SER A 112 12.82 19.38 -6.42
CA SER A 112 11.90 19.57 -5.31
C SER A 112 11.01 18.34 -5.26
N SER A 113 11.02 17.59 -4.15
CA SER A 113 10.01 16.56 -3.91
C SER A 113 8.61 17.14 -4.16
N PRO A 114 7.62 16.34 -4.61
CA PRO A 114 6.25 16.82 -4.63
C PRO A 114 5.93 17.37 -3.24
N GLU A 115 5.31 18.56 -3.22
CA GLU A 115 4.81 19.14 -1.98
C GLU A 115 3.81 18.12 -1.40
N PRO A 116 3.96 17.73 -0.13
CA PRO A 116 3.07 16.74 0.46
C PRO A 116 1.64 17.28 0.47
N GLU A 117 0.66 16.39 0.32
CA GLU A 117 -0.77 16.77 0.42
C GLU A 117 -1.11 17.28 1.82
N CYS A 118 -0.39 16.77 2.83
CA CYS A 118 -0.53 17.12 4.23
C CYS A 118 0.83 17.07 4.95
N GLU A 119 1.04 17.94 5.92
CA GLU A 119 2.08 17.84 6.96
C GLU A 119 1.47 17.41 8.30
N THR A 120 0.18 17.67 8.51
CA THR A 120 -0.55 17.34 9.75
C THR A 120 -1.92 16.74 9.47
N ASP A 121 -2.46 15.97 10.44
CA ASP A 121 -3.77 15.31 10.31
C ASP A 121 -4.94 16.28 10.06
N ASN A 122 -4.84 17.51 10.56
CA ASN A 122 -5.89 18.52 10.43
C ASN A 122 -6.07 19.04 8.99
N GLU A 123 -5.11 18.77 8.10
CA GLU A 123 -5.18 19.18 6.69
C GLU A 123 -5.92 18.15 5.84
N CYS A 124 -6.13 16.95 6.38
CA CYS A 124 -6.87 15.90 5.70
C CYS A 124 -8.38 16.09 5.91
N ALA A 125 -9.11 16.13 4.79
CA ALA A 125 -10.56 16.18 4.80
C ALA A 125 -11.14 14.82 5.17
N ASP A 126 -12.21 14.85 5.96
CA ASP A 126 -12.99 13.66 6.27
C ASP A 126 -13.82 13.23 5.04
N ASP A 127 -14.02 11.92 4.86
CA ASP A 127 -14.71 11.35 3.68
C ASP A 127 -16.22 11.18 3.89
N ASP A 128 -16.76 11.78 4.96
CA ASP A 128 -18.14 11.64 5.43
C ASP A 128 -18.54 10.17 5.71
N LEU A 129 -17.56 9.26 5.84
CA LEU A 129 -17.77 7.88 6.28
C LEU A 129 -17.37 7.76 7.75
N PHE A 130 -18.23 7.15 8.57
CA PHE A 130 -17.94 7.03 10.00
C PHE A 130 -16.94 5.92 10.28
N CYS A 131 -17.09 4.75 9.65
CA CYS A 131 -16.31 3.54 9.94
C CYS A 131 -14.90 3.51 9.35
N THR A 132 -14.47 4.59 8.68
CA THR A 132 -13.11 4.77 8.17
C THR A 132 -12.18 5.41 9.20
N GLY A 133 -12.76 5.98 10.28
CA GLY A 133 -12.04 6.62 11.38
C GLY A 133 -11.60 8.05 11.05
N ASP A 134 -10.90 8.70 11.98
CA ASP A 134 -10.41 10.06 11.75
C ASP A 134 -9.34 10.08 10.65
N PRO A 135 -9.31 11.14 9.81
CA PRO A 135 -8.28 11.30 8.79
C PRO A 135 -6.92 11.54 9.41
N GLN A 136 -5.92 10.89 8.84
CA GLN A 136 -4.55 10.92 9.32
C GLN A 136 -3.60 11.20 8.15
N CYS A 137 -2.61 12.05 8.42
CA CYS A 137 -1.55 12.33 7.48
C CYS A 137 -0.46 11.27 7.58
N MET A 138 -0.35 10.42 6.56
CA MET A 138 0.64 9.34 6.53
C MET A 138 1.65 9.59 5.43
N ASN A 139 2.84 10.06 5.81
CA ASN A 139 3.96 10.33 4.89
C ASN A 139 3.61 11.29 3.74
N GLY A 140 2.84 12.35 4.04
CA GLY A 140 2.48 13.37 3.05
C GLY A 140 1.30 13.01 2.15
N VAL A 141 0.58 11.94 2.48
CA VAL A 141 -0.66 11.53 1.80
C VAL A 141 -1.75 11.39 2.86
N CYS A 142 -2.91 11.96 2.59
CA CYS A 142 -4.07 11.79 3.46
C CYS A 142 -4.63 10.38 3.32
N GLY A 143 -4.84 9.71 4.45
CA GLY A 143 -5.53 8.43 4.49
C GLY A 143 -6.43 8.33 5.70
N GLN A 144 -7.49 7.54 5.56
CA GLN A 144 -8.36 7.21 6.67
C GLN A 144 -7.84 5.95 7.34
N THR A 145 -7.71 5.95 8.67
CA THR A 145 -7.23 4.77 9.39
C THR A 145 -8.25 4.23 10.38
N GLY A 146 -8.66 2.99 10.12
CA GLY A 146 -9.15 2.08 11.15
C GLY A 146 -10.67 1.99 11.25
N ASN A 147 -11.10 1.56 12.43
CA ASN A 147 -12.48 1.50 12.90
C ASN A 147 -12.52 2.40 14.15
N PRO A 148 -13.37 3.44 14.22
CA PRO A 148 -13.44 4.34 15.37
C PRO A 148 -13.98 3.65 16.63
N CYS A 149 -14.54 2.46 16.50
CA CYS A 149 -15.22 1.73 17.55
C CYS A 149 -14.28 0.91 18.43
N SER A 150 -14.50 0.99 19.74
CA SER A 150 -13.69 0.32 20.75
C SER A 150 -14.50 0.04 22.03
N GLY A 151 -13.94 -0.76 22.94
CA GLY A 151 -14.57 -1.05 24.23
C GLY A 151 -15.82 -1.92 24.10
N ASP A 152 -16.90 -1.51 24.76
CA ASP A 152 -18.16 -2.27 24.85
C ASP A 152 -18.97 -2.27 23.54
N ALA A 153 -18.65 -1.37 22.60
CA ALA A 153 -19.26 -1.31 21.27
C ALA A 153 -18.18 -1.37 20.20
N PRO A 154 -17.56 -2.54 19.94
CA PRO A 154 -16.41 -2.66 19.04
C PRO A 154 -16.79 -2.73 17.55
N VAL A 155 -18.07 -2.92 17.22
CA VAL A 155 -18.54 -3.09 15.83
C VAL A 155 -19.02 -1.75 15.30
N CYS A 156 -18.67 -1.44 14.05
CA CYS A 156 -19.05 -0.20 13.42
C CYS A 156 -20.24 -0.38 12.47
N ASP A 157 -21.27 0.43 12.65
CA ASP A 157 -22.45 0.49 11.79
C ASP A 157 -22.44 1.78 10.98
N GLU A 158 -22.02 1.67 9.72
CA GLU A 158 -21.94 2.78 8.76
C GLU A 158 -23.31 3.33 8.37
N ALA A 159 -24.38 2.53 8.44
CA ALA A 159 -25.70 3.00 8.04
C ALA A 159 -26.32 3.94 9.08
N LEU A 160 -25.83 3.88 10.31
CA LEU A 160 -26.33 4.63 11.46
C LEU A 160 -25.26 5.54 12.08
N ASP A 161 -24.08 5.67 11.45
CA ASP A 161 -22.92 6.44 11.91
C ASP A 161 -22.62 6.24 13.39
N ARG A 162 -22.57 4.97 13.84
CA ARG A 162 -22.39 4.67 15.26
C ARG A 162 -21.69 3.37 15.54
N CYS A 163 -21.06 3.33 16.71
CA CYS A 163 -20.53 2.11 17.29
C CYS A 163 -21.63 1.30 17.97
N VAL A 164 -21.61 0.00 17.73
CA VAL A 164 -22.58 -0.98 18.24
C VAL A 164 -21.88 -2.20 18.81
N GLU A 165 -22.60 -2.97 19.63
CA GLU A 165 -22.05 -4.21 20.18
C GLU A 165 -21.95 -5.30 19.11
N CYS A 166 -22.89 -5.30 18.15
CA CYS A 166 -23.00 -6.31 17.10
C CYS A 166 -23.80 -5.83 15.89
N MET A 167 -23.58 -6.46 14.75
CA MET A 167 -24.44 -6.40 13.55
C MET A 167 -25.04 -7.78 13.21
N ASN A 168 -24.43 -8.85 13.73
CA ASN A 168 -24.92 -10.22 13.61
C ASN A 168 -24.47 -11.07 14.81
N ASP A 169 -25.00 -12.29 14.92
CA ASP A 169 -24.73 -13.19 16.06
C ASP A 169 -23.25 -13.58 16.22
N THR A 170 -22.43 -13.50 15.16
CA THR A 170 -21.00 -13.86 15.24
C THR A 170 -20.14 -12.77 15.86
N ASP A 171 -20.65 -11.53 15.92
CA ASP A 171 -20.00 -10.44 16.64
C ASP A 171 -20.17 -10.60 18.15
N CYS A 172 -21.18 -11.37 18.57
CA CYS A 172 -21.43 -11.72 19.96
C CYS A 172 -20.68 -12.99 20.38
N GLY A 173 -20.30 -13.06 21.66
CA GLY A 173 -19.70 -14.27 22.24
C GLY A 173 -20.69 -15.45 22.28
N TYR A 174 -20.19 -16.68 22.46
CA TYR A 174 -20.94 -17.95 22.34
C TYR A 174 -22.22 -18.13 23.18
N ALA A 175 -22.54 -17.23 24.10
CA ALA A 175 -23.74 -17.27 24.95
C ALA A 175 -24.73 -16.11 24.65
N TYR A 176 -24.46 -15.32 23.63
CA TYR A 176 -25.20 -14.10 23.29
C TYR A 176 -25.62 -14.15 21.82
N THR A 177 -26.73 -13.47 21.51
CA THR A 177 -27.19 -13.22 20.14
C THR A 177 -27.39 -11.74 19.93
N CYS A 178 -27.25 -11.30 18.69
CA CYS A 178 -27.41 -9.91 18.34
C CYS A 178 -28.90 -9.58 18.19
N ASP A 179 -29.38 -8.68 19.04
CA ASP A 179 -30.74 -8.15 18.97
C ASP A 179 -30.68 -6.62 18.99
N ASN A 180 -31.17 -5.98 17.92
CA ASN A 180 -31.14 -4.52 17.72
C ASN A 180 -29.77 -3.88 18.02
N ASN A 181 -28.70 -4.49 17.50
CA ASN A 181 -27.32 -4.05 17.62
C ASN A 181 -26.74 -4.09 19.06
N ILE A 182 -27.35 -4.91 19.93
CA ILE A 182 -26.95 -5.19 21.33
C ILE A 182 -26.80 -6.71 21.50
N CYS A 183 -25.73 -7.16 22.17
CA CYS A 183 -25.53 -8.57 22.47
C CYS A 183 -26.36 -8.99 23.69
N THR A 184 -27.40 -9.78 23.45
CA THR A 184 -28.35 -10.23 24.49
C THR A 184 -28.12 -11.70 24.83
N ALA A 185 -28.17 -12.04 26.13
CA ALA A 185 -27.92 -13.40 26.59
C ALA A 185 -29.02 -14.36 26.11
N GLN A 186 -28.62 -15.48 25.53
CA GLN A 186 -29.51 -16.61 25.25
C GLN A 186 -29.90 -17.24 26.59
N CYS A 187 -31.08 -16.89 27.14
CA CYS A 187 -31.59 -17.50 28.38
C CYS A 187 -31.72 -19.02 28.21
N THR A 188 -30.82 -19.78 28.86
CA THR A 188 -31.00 -21.22 29.02
C THR A 188 -32.13 -21.47 30.03
N LEU A 189 -33.16 -22.19 29.57
CA LEU A 189 -34.30 -22.61 30.39
C LEU A 189 -33.81 -23.33 31.66
N PHE A 190 -34.12 -22.76 32.83
CA PHE A 190 -34.00 -23.47 34.10
C PHE A 190 -34.98 -24.64 34.11
N ILE A 191 -34.49 -25.87 33.87
CA ILE A 191 -35.28 -27.06 34.13
C ILE A 191 -35.45 -27.18 35.66
N LYS A 192 -36.61 -26.75 36.19
CA LYS A 192 -36.99 -27.06 37.57
C LYS A 192 -37.27 -28.56 37.69
N TYR A 193 -36.25 -29.36 37.98
CA TYR A 193 -36.48 -30.73 38.44
C TYR A 193 -37.03 -30.67 39.87
N LYS A 194 -38.30 -31.08 40.03
CA LYS A 194 -38.92 -31.31 41.33
C LYS A 194 -38.22 -32.52 41.96
N SER A 195 -37.55 -32.34 43.09
CA SER A 195 -36.91 -33.44 43.81
C SER A 195 -37.96 -34.51 44.17
N PRO A 196 -37.73 -35.80 43.85
CA PRO A 196 -38.61 -36.84 44.34
C PRO A 196 -38.46 -36.97 45.86
N VAL A 197 -39.60 -37.06 46.54
CA VAL A 197 -39.74 -37.33 47.97
C VAL A 197 -38.90 -38.56 48.35
N SER A 198 -38.17 -38.42 49.46
CA SER A 198 -37.21 -39.38 50.00
C SER A 198 -37.80 -40.80 50.15
N ALA A 199 -37.56 -41.68 49.19
CA ALA A 199 -37.72 -43.11 49.37
C ALA A 199 -36.50 -43.64 50.15
N LYS A 200 -36.77 -44.23 51.32
CA LYS A 200 -35.77 -44.74 52.28
C LYS A 200 -34.71 -45.62 51.59
N LEU A 201 -33.44 -45.20 51.70
CA LEU A 201 -32.26 -46.00 51.38
C LEU A 201 -32.25 -47.29 52.22
N LYS A 202 -32.35 -48.44 51.57
CA LYS A 202 -31.92 -49.71 52.15
C LYS A 202 -30.39 -49.75 52.13
N LYS A 203 -29.84 -49.99 53.31
CA LYS A 203 -28.42 -50.14 53.65
C LYS A 203 -27.84 -51.36 52.91
N GLY A 204 -26.71 -51.21 52.21
CA GLY A 204 -25.97 -52.36 51.69
C GLY A 204 -24.83 -52.02 50.73
N GLN A 205 -23.60 -52.15 51.27
CA GLN A 205 -22.30 -52.42 50.64
C GLN A 205 -21.39 -51.27 50.16
N GLU A 206 -20.20 -51.33 50.75
CA GLU A 206 -18.99 -50.51 50.61
C GLU A 206 -18.36 -50.51 49.22
N ALA A 207 -17.77 -49.38 48.85
CA ALA A 207 -16.43 -49.32 48.28
C ALA A 207 -15.77 -47.96 48.61
N GLN A 208 -14.56 -48.03 49.19
CA GLN A 208 -13.70 -46.91 49.61
C GLN A 208 -12.91 -46.28 48.44
N PRO A 209 -12.24 -45.12 48.62
CA PRO A 209 -11.97 -44.13 47.57
C PRO A 209 -10.55 -44.24 46.97
N SER A 210 -10.40 -43.88 45.69
CA SER A 210 -9.09 -43.65 45.05
C SER A 210 -8.86 -42.17 44.75
N TYR A 211 -7.89 -41.63 45.47
CA TYR A 211 -7.24 -40.34 45.30
C TYR A 211 -6.46 -40.30 43.98
N PHE A 212 -6.58 -39.24 43.17
CA PHE A 212 -5.48 -38.85 42.27
C PHE A 212 -5.43 -37.33 42.03
N ARG A 213 -4.36 -36.71 42.55
CA ARG A 213 -4.02 -35.27 42.46
C ARG A 213 -3.63 -34.89 41.03
N ARG A 214 -4.00 -33.68 40.58
CA ARG A 214 -3.26 -32.98 39.51
C ARG A 214 -2.26 -32.01 40.14
N ARG A 215 -0.97 -32.16 39.79
CA ARG A 215 0.05 -31.12 39.98
C ARG A 215 0.00 -30.20 38.77
N GLY A 216 0.06 -28.89 39.02
CA GLY A 216 0.36 -27.89 38.01
C GLY A 216 1.85 -27.87 37.65
N PHE A 217 2.10 -27.34 36.46
CA PHE A 217 3.17 -26.41 36.14
C PHE A 217 2.58 -25.38 35.19
#